data_AF-A0A0S1TL50-F1
#
_entry.id   AF-A0A0S1TL50-F1
#
_cell.length_a   1.000
_cell.length_b   1.000
_cell.length_c   1.000
_cell.angle_alpha   90.00
_cell.angle_beta   90.00
_cell.angle_gamma   90.00
#
_symmetry.space_group_name_H-M   'P 1'
#
loop_
_entity.id
_entity.type
_entity.pdbx_description
1 polymer ?
#
loop_
_entity_poly.entity_id
_entity_poly.type
_entity_poly.pdbx_seq_one_letter_code
_entity_poly.pdbx_strand_id
1 'polypeptide(L)'
;KLYKIMMFFAIIWMLSSVGDLGAWCLTFGWVIPTVHAITYVFLLIKIVTTVDVIAHIIHIEARLRMISNLIQSCYTCTEMCPLGQLAETVRNKNWLYSDENGAIPHNAKERAIDTVEIKRITKCYVLLTEQVMFVNKMFGFRILLNTLNLLLDMVKILNLAIRIAMGSQRTLYYGQGYNFLPGISGLMRFLTCVCILVSLVYQCEQVYQQKQQVVNVIDHFLVNKNPGT
;
A
#
# COMPACT_ATOMS: atom_id res chain seq x y z
N LYS A 1 -1.43 -11.59 6.48
CA LYS A 1 -1.53 -10.13 6.23
C LYS A 1 -2.87 -9.78 5.59
N LEU A 2 -3.20 -10.33 4.42
CA LEU A 2 -4.44 -10.04 3.67
C LEU A 2 -5.75 -10.28 4.45
N TYR A 3 -5.91 -11.45 5.09
CA TYR A 3 -7.13 -11.76 5.87
C TYR A 3 -7.43 -10.73 6.98
N LYS A 4 -6.38 -10.24 7.66
CA LYS A 4 -6.53 -9.19 8.69
C LYS A 4 -7.02 -7.87 8.10
N ILE A 5 -6.50 -7.48 6.94
CA ILE A 5 -6.92 -6.27 6.20
C ILE A 5 -8.37 -6.41 5.72
N MET A 6 -8.74 -7.58 5.19
CA MET A 6 -10.10 -7.86 4.74
C MET A 6 -11.11 -7.80 5.89
N MET A 7 -10.79 -8.42 7.04
CA MET A 7 -11.62 -8.36 8.25
C MET A 7 -11.78 -6.93 8.76
N PHE A 8 -10.69 -6.15 8.81
CA PHE A 8 -10.72 -4.75 9.22
C PHE A 8 -11.67 -3.93 8.33
N PHE A 9 -11.57 -4.06 7.01
CA PHE A 9 -12.46 -3.35 6.10
C PHE A 9 -13.92 -3.81 6.18
N ALA A 10 -14.16 -5.10 6.38
CA ALA A 10 -15.51 -5.63 6.56
C ALA A 10 -16.18 -5.07 7.82
N ILE A 11 -15.44 -4.97 8.93
CA ILE A 11 -15.93 -4.38 10.19
C ILE A 11 -16.25 -2.91 10.01
N ILE A 12 -15.34 -2.14 9.40
CA ILE A 12 -15.55 -0.71 9.15
C ILE A 12 -16.77 -0.50 8.25
N TRP A 13 -16.91 -1.29 7.19
CA TRP A 13 -18.08 -1.23 6.31
C TRP A 13 -19.37 -1.50 7.07
N MET A 14 -19.41 -2.59 7.87
CA MET A 14 -20.60 -2.94 8.67
C MET A 14 -20.98 -1.82 9.64
N LEU A 15 -20.02 -1.30 10.40
CA LEU A 15 -20.26 -0.21 11.35
C LEU A 15 -20.75 1.06 10.65
N SER A 16 -20.11 1.43 9.54
CA SER A 16 -20.48 2.61 8.77
C SER A 16 -21.86 2.47 8.11
N SER A 17 -22.19 1.30 7.55
CA SER A 17 -23.47 1.05 6.88
C SER A 17 -24.63 0.93 7.84
N VAL A 18 -24.47 0.22 8.96
CA VAL A 18 -25.52 0.10 9.98
C VAL A 18 -25.77 1.44 10.67
N GLY A 19 -24.69 2.19 10.99
CA GLY A 19 -24.80 3.51 11.59
C GLY A 19 -25.53 4.52 10.69
N ASP A 20 -25.20 4.53 9.39
CA ASP A 20 -25.86 5.42 8.44
C ASP A 20 -27.31 5.00 8.17
N LEU A 21 -27.58 3.70 7.99
CA LEU A 21 -28.96 3.20 7.85
C LEU A 21 -29.82 3.60 9.05
N GLY A 22 -29.30 3.44 10.28
CA GLY A 22 -29.98 3.85 11.50
C GLY A 22 -30.26 5.36 11.54
N ALA A 23 -29.24 6.19 11.27
CA ALA A 23 -29.37 7.64 11.26
C ALA A 23 -30.42 8.13 10.25
N TRP A 24 -30.44 7.56 9.04
CA TRP A 24 -31.39 7.92 8.00
C TRP A 24 -32.80 7.38 8.28
N CYS A 25 -32.95 6.16 8.80
CA CYS A 25 -34.26 5.61 9.19
C CYS A 25 -34.93 6.47 10.26
N LEU A 26 -34.17 6.91 11.26
CA LEU A 26 -34.70 7.74 12.35
C LEU A 26 -35.12 9.15 11.90
N THR A 27 -34.49 9.69 10.86
CA THR A 27 -34.71 11.09 10.41
C THR A 27 -35.66 11.24 9.22
N PHE A 28 -35.72 10.24 8.34
CA PHE A 28 -36.49 10.29 7.08
C PHE A 28 -37.52 9.15 6.94
N GLY A 29 -37.64 8.26 7.93
CA GLY A 29 -38.50 7.07 7.85
C GLY A 29 -37.90 5.95 7.00
N TRP A 30 -38.66 4.89 6.68
CA TRP A 30 -38.12 3.67 6.05
C TRP A 30 -37.97 3.71 4.52
N VAL A 31 -38.72 4.57 3.83
CA VAL A 31 -38.76 4.58 2.35
C VAL A 31 -37.50 5.20 1.75
N ILE A 32 -37.00 6.29 2.32
CA ILE A 32 -35.80 6.98 1.82
C ILE A 32 -34.52 6.14 2.02
N PRO A 33 -34.25 5.55 3.20
CA PRO A 33 -33.08 4.72 3.44
C PRO A 33 -33.04 3.42 2.64
N THR A 34 -34.20 2.84 2.31
CA THR A 34 -34.26 1.61 1.47
C THR A 34 -33.82 1.90 0.05
N VAL A 35 -34.22 3.05 -0.53
CA VAL A 35 -33.67 3.53 -1.81
C VAL A 35 -32.19 3.87 -1.67
N HIS A 36 -31.79 4.46 -0.53
CA HIS A 36 -30.38 4.75 -0.24
C HIS A 36 -29.52 3.50 0.00
N ALA A 37 -30.12 2.32 0.16
CA ALA A 37 -29.40 1.08 0.42
C ALA A 37 -28.44 0.68 -0.71
N ILE A 38 -28.77 1.06 -1.94
CA ILE A 38 -27.92 0.90 -3.14
C ILE A 38 -26.53 1.51 -2.91
N THR A 39 -26.45 2.63 -2.18
CA THR A 39 -25.16 3.29 -1.89
C THR A 39 -24.27 2.46 -0.97
N TYR A 40 -24.83 1.62 -0.08
CA TYR A 40 -24.05 0.73 0.79
C TYR A 40 -23.45 -0.42 -0.01
N VAL A 41 -24.17 -0.94 -1.00
CA VAL A 41 -23.68 -1.96 -1.93
C VAL A 41 -22.54 -1.40 -2.79
N PHE A 42 -22.69 -0.18 -3.32
CA PHE A 42 -21.60 0.47 -4.04
C PHE A 42 -20.36 0.68 -3.16
N LEU A 43 -20.53 1.06 -1.89
CA LEU A 43 -19.41 1.17 -0.95
C LEU A 43 -18.73 -0.18 -0.72
N LEU A 44 -19.50 -1.27 -0.59
CA LEU A 44 -18.96 -2.62 -0.47
C LEU A 44 -18.14 -3.02 -1.71
N ILE A 45 -18.66 -2.76 -2.91
CA ILE A 45 -17.95 -3.02 -4.17
C ILE A 45 -16.64 -2.25 -4.21
N LYS A 46 -16.62 -0.98 -3.79
CA LYS A 46 -15.40 -0.16 -3.72
C LYS A 46 -14.37 -0.73 -2.74
N ILE A 47 -14.83 -1.21 -1.58
CA ILE A 47 -13.97 -1.86 -0.59
C ILE A 47 -13.37 -3.15 -1.15
N VAL A 48 -14.20 -4.03 -1.72
CA VAL A 48 -13.74 -5.29 -2.35
C VAL A 48 -12.74 -5.01 -3.46
N THR A 49 -13.03 -4.03 -4.33
CA THR A 49 -12.11 -3.62 -5.39
C THR A 49 -10.77 -3.13 -4.84
N THR A 50 -10.79 -2.38 -3.73
CA THR A 50 -9.57 -1.89 -3.09
C THR A 50 -8.78 -3.04 -2.44
N VAL A 51 -9.46 -3.99 -1.79
CA VAL A 51 -8.83 -5.19 -1.22
C VAL A 51 -8.19 -6.04 -2.32
N ASP A 52 -8.85 -6.20 -3.46
CA ASP A 52 -8.30 -6.90 -4.64
C ASP A 52 -7.02 -6.23 -5.13
N VAL A 53 -7.02 -4.90 -5.26
CA VAL A 53 -5.82 -4.13 -5.62
C VAL A 53 -4.71 -4.32 -4.59
N ILE A 54 -5.01 -4.25 -3.29
CA ILE A 54 -4.04 -4.51 -2.21
C ILE A 54 -3.49 -5.95 -2.29
N ALA A 55 -4.32 -6.94 -2.61
CA ALA A 55 -3.88 -8.32 -2.78
C ALA A 55 -2.85 -8.45 -3.91
N HIS A 56 -3.09 -7.78 -5.04
CA HIS A 56 -2.12 -7.70 -6.13
C HIS A 56 -0.81 -7.04 -5.68
N ILE A 57 -0.88 -5.90 -4.98
CA ILE A 57 0.30 -5.18 -4.44
C ILE A 57 1.11 -6.09 -3.51
N ILE A 58 0.46 -6.79 -2.57
CA ILE A 58 1.13 -7.74 -1.65
C ILE A 58 1.80 -8.89 -2.41
N HIS A 59 1.17 -9.37 -3.48
CA HIS A 59 1.76 -10.43 -4.31
C HIS A 59 3.01 -9.94 -5.06
N ILE A 60 3.01 -8.69 -5.53
CA ILE A 60 4.19 -8.04 -6.11
C ILE A 60 5.29 -7.86 -5.05
N GLU A 61 4.93 -7.40 -3.85
CA GLU A 61 5.82 -7.29 -2.69
C GLU A 61 6.54 -8.62 -2.42
N ALA A 62 5.79 -9.73 -2.38
CA ALA A 62 6.32 -11.06 -2.12
C ALA A 62 7.30 -11.53 -3.21
N ARG A 63 6.99 -11.28 -4.50
CA ARG A 63 7.89 -11.60 -5.61
C ARG A 63 9.18 -10.79 -5.55
N LEU A 64 9.07 -9.50 -5.27
CA LEU A 64 10.23 -8.61 -5.15
C LEU A 64 11.14 -9.06 -3.99
N ARG A 65 10.55 -9.43 -2.85
CA ARG A 65 11.27 -9.97 -1.69
C ARG A 65 11.96 -11.29 -2.00
N MET A 66 11.31 -12.20 -2.74
CA MET A 66 11.95 -13.45 -3.17
C MET A 66 13.18 -13.18 -4.03
N ILE A 67 13.11 -12.21 -4.95
CA ILE A 67 14.25 -11.87 -5.82
C ILE A 67 15.36 -11.18 -5.03
N SER A 68 15.01 -10.30 -4.09
CA SER A 68 15.97 -9.73 -3.13
C SER A 68 16.71 -10.83 -2.35
N ASN A 69 15.99 -11.83 -1.84
CA ASN A 69 16.59 -12.96 -1.14
C ASN A 69 17.48 -13.82 -2.04
N LEU A 70 17.14 -13.99 -3.31
CA LEU A 70 17.98 -14.72 -4.27
C LEU A 70 19.29 -13.96 -4.56
N ILE A 71 19.22 -12.65 -4.75
CA ILE A 71 20.40 -11.80 -4.93
C ILE A 71 21.28 -11.88 -3.69
N GLN A 72 20.69 -11.77 -2.50
CA GLN A 72 21.40 -11.89 -1.24
C GLN A 72 22.03 -13.29 -1.07
N SER A 73 21.31 -14.36 -1.43
CA SER A 73 21.85 -15.72 -1.39
C SER A 73 23.03 -15.89 -2.35
N CYS A 74 22.95 -15.35 -3.57
CA CYS A 74 24.06 -15.35 -4.52
C CYS A 74 25.26 -14.57 -3.97
N TYR A 75 25.01 -13.45 -3.27
CA TYR A 75 26.04 -12.66 -2.59
C TYR A 75 26.73 -13.45 -1.49
N THR A 76 25.97 -14.04 -0.56
CA THR A 76 26.54 -14.86 0.52
C THR A 76 27.23 -16.13 0.01
N CYS A 77 26.78 -16.71 -1.10
CA CYS A 77 27.47 -17.84 -1.73
C CYS A 77 28.79 -17.42 -2.43
N THR A 78 28.95 -16.15 -2.80
CA THR A 78 30.21 -15.64 -3.36
C THR A 78 31.22 -15.21 -2.28
N GLU A 79 30.79 -14.99 -1.04
CA GLU A 79 31.66 -14.64 0.08
C GLU A 79 32.24 -15.87 0.82
N MET A 80 33.25 -16.49 0.23
CA MET A 80 34.42 -16.97 0.98
C MET A 80 35.58 -15.98 0.79
N CYS A 81 35.36 -14.73 1.19
CA CYS A 81 36.37 -13.66 1.31
C CYS A 81 36.15 -12.92 2.64
N PRO A 82 37.20 -12.37 3.27
CA PRO A 82 37.27 -12.25 4.73
C PRO A 82 36.37 -11.14 5.27
N LEU A 83 35.20 -11.54 5.74
CA LEU A 83 34.65 -11.45 7.10
C LEU A 83 34.81 -10.17 7.97
N GLY A 84 35.39 -9.07 7.51
CA GLY A 84 35.70 -7.94 8.40
C GLY A 84 34.69 -6.81 8.44
N GLN A 85 34.05 -6.49 7.30
CA GLN A 85 33.45 -5.15 7.14
C GLN A 85 32.03 -5.09 6.59
N LEU A 86 31.53 -6.17 5.97
CA LEU A 86 30.17 -6.16 5.41
C LEU A 86 29.19 -7.14 6.10
N ALA A 87 29.71 -8.17 6.76
CA ALA A 87 28.88 -9.09 7.55
C ALA A 87 28.29 -8.42 8.80
N GLU A 88 28.93 -7.36 9.31
CA GLU A 88 28.37 -6.55 10.41
C GLU A 88 27.32 -5.53 9.93
N THR A 89 27.37 -5.09 8.67
CA THR A 89 26.31 -4.26 8.09
C THR A 89 25.06 -5.08 7.80
N VAL A 90 25.16 -6.32 7.31
CA VAL A 90 23.95 -7.08 6.91
C VAL A 90 23.24 -7.78 8.09
N ARG A 91 23.93 -8.00 9.23
CA ARG A 91 23.37 -8.75 10.37
C ARG A 91 22.89 -7.89 11.55
N ASN A 92 23.06 -6.57 11.50
CA ASN A 92 22.60 -5.71 12.59
C ASN A 92 21.23 -5.09 12.25
N LYS A 93 20.24 -5.29 13.13
CA LYS A 93 18.90 -4.69 13.06
C LYS A 93 18.91 -3.15 13.23
N ASN A 94 20.09 -2.53 13.17
CA ASN A 94 20.34 -1.11 13.40
C ASN A 94 20.74 -0.34 12.12
N TRP A 95 20.31 -0.77 10.92
CA TRP A 95 20.41 0.05 9.70
C TRP A 95 19.61 1.37 9.76
N LEU A 96 18.92 1.65 10.87
CA LEU A 96 18.08 2.82 11.05
C LEU A 96 18.80 4.06 11.64
N TYR A 97 19.98 3.91 12.28
CA TYR A 97 20.76 5.04 12.83
C TYR A 97 22.25 4.67 12.84
N SER A 98 23.06 5.39 12.05
CA SER A 98 24.52 5.30 12.12
C SER A 98 25.04 6.04 13.35
N ASP A 99 25.95 5.43 14.08
CA ASP A 99 26.89 6.16 14.94
C ASP A 99 28.31 5.84 14.49
N GLU A 100 29.14 6.89 14.45
CA GLU A 100 30.48 6.90 13.89
C GLU A 100 31.45 6.11 14.80
N ASN A 101 32.30 5.27 14.19
CA ASN A 101 33.66 4.87 14.60
C ASN A 101 33.89 3.36 14.51
N GLY A 102 34.85 2.95 13.66
CA GLY A 102 35.42 1.60 13.70
C GLY A 102 36.21 1.23 12.45
N ALA A 103 37.51 0.99 12.60
CA ALA A 103 38.52 0.92 11.55
C ALA A 103 38.57 -0.38 10.72
N ILE A 104 39.13 -0.26 9.51
CA ILE A 104 39.40 -1.27 8.47
C ILE A 104 40.56 -2.21 8.86
N PRO A 105 40.59 -3.48 8.41
CA PRO A 105 41.84 -3.94 7.77
C PRO A 105 41.69 -4.83 6.50
N HIS A 106 42.68 -4.65 5.63
CA HIS A 106 42.98 -5.25 4.32
C HIS A 106 43.22 -6.78 4.32
N ASN A 107 42.58 -7.51 3.39
CA ASN A 107 43.23 -8.41 2.40
C ASN A 107 42.17 -9.24 1.64
N ALA A 108 41.91 -8.94 0.35
CA ALA A 108 41.01 -9.74 -0.49
C ALA A 108 41.82 -10.44 -1.59
N LYS A 109 41.81 -11.79 -1.59
CA LYS A 109 42.28 -12.58 -2.74
C LYS A 109 41.17 -12.59 -3.79
N GLU A 110 41.42 -11.98 -4.94
CA GLU A 110 40.55 -12.03 -6.11
C GLU A 110 40.31 -13.48 -6.56
N ARG A 111 39.05 -13.91 -6.53
CA ARG A 111 38.56 -15.04 -7.33
C ARG A 111 37.81 -14.48 -8.53
N ALA A 112 38.20 -14.90 -9.73
CA ALA A 112 37.51 -14.60 -10.97
C ALA A 112 36.08 -15.18 -10.92
N ILE A 113 35.10 -14.31 -11.10
CA ILE A 113 33.67 -14.65 -11.09
C ILE A 113 33.31 -15.26 -12.44
N ASP A 114 32.59 -16.39 -12.42
CA ASP A 114 32.13 -17.08 -13.63
C ASP A 114 31.09 -16.23 -14.38
N THR A 115 31.32 -15.98 -15.66
CA THR A 115 30.50 -15.12 -16.55
C THR A 115 29.04 -15.57 -16.60
N VAL A 116 28.79 -16.84 -16.27
CA VAL A 116 27.45 -17.45 -16.18
C VAL A 116 26.64 -16.89 -15.01
N GLU A 117 27.25 -16.61 -13.85
CA GLU A 117 26.56 -16.05 -12.68
C GLU A 117 26.12 -14.61 -12.92
N ILE A 118 27.02 -13.80 -13.49
CA ILE A 118 26.72 -12.41 -13.88
C ILE A 118 25.56 -12.39 -14.89
N LYS A 119 25.60 -13.27 -15.90
CA LYS A 119 24.53 -13.38 -16.89
C LYS A 119 23.19 -13.82 -16.28
N ARG A 120 23.20 -14.63 -15.22
CA ARG A 120 21.99 -15.07 -14.49
C ARG A 120 21.40 -13.95 -13.65
N ILE A 121 22.23 -13.19 -12.95
CA ILE A 121 21.83 -12.04 -12.12
C ILE A 121 21.25 -10.93 -13.01
N THR A 122 21.91 -10.60 -14.13
CA THR A 122 21.40 -9.62 -15.09
C THR A 122 20.07 -10.06 -15.71
N LYS A 123 19.88 -11.35 -15.99
CA LYS A 123 18.61 -11.87 -16.51
C LYS A 123 17.48 -11.80 -15.47
N CYS A 124 17.77 -12.06 -14.20
CA CYS A 124 16.83 -11.85 -13.09
C CYS A 124 16.48 -10.37 -12.90
N TYR A 125 17.45 -9.46 -13.05
CA TYR A 125 17.23 -8.01 -12.96
C TYR A 125 16.34 -7.49 -14.08
N VAL A 126 16.57 -7.92 -15.32
CA VAL A 126 15.75 -7.54 -16.48
C VAL A 126 14.32 -8.07 -16.32
N LEU A 127 14.14 -9.34 -15.97
CA LEU A 127 12.82 -9.93 -15.73
C LEU A 127 12.07 -9.24 -14.57
N LEU A 128 12.79 -8.80 -13.53
CA LEU A 128 12.20 -8.04 -12.42
C LEU A 128 11.76 -6.65 -12.86
N THR A 129 12.59 -5.95 -13.62
CA THR A 129 12.27 -4.61 -14.13
C THR A 129 11.08 -4.66 -15.09
N GLU A 130 11.01 -5.68 -15.93
CA GLU A 130 9.93 -5.90 -16.88
C GLU A 130 8.61 -6.27 -16.18
N GLN A 131 8.63 -7.17 -15.17
CA GLN A 131 7.43 -7.45 -14.38
C GLN A 131 6.94 -6.24 -13.61
N VAL A 132 7.85 -5.43 -13.05
CA VAL A 132 7.49 -4.20 -12.33
C VAL A 132 6.93 -3.15 -13.28
N MET A 133 7.49 -2.98 -14.49
CA MET A 133 6.94 -2.07 -15.49
C MET A 133 5.57 -2.52 -16.00
N PHE A 134 5.39 -3.80 -16.30
CA PHE A 134 4.11 -4.36 -16.73
C PHE A 134 3.03 -4.16 -15.67
N VAL A 135 3.37 -4.47 -14.42
CA VAL A 135 2.50 -4.24 -13.27
C VAL A 135 2.18 -2.76 -13.10
N ASN A 136 3.18 -1.87 -13.13
CA ASN A 136 2.95 -0.44 -12.95
C ASN A 136 2.07 0.14 -14.07
N LYS A 137 2.24 -0.35 -15.31
CA LYS A 137 1.40 0.04 -16.45
C LYS A 137 -0.03 -0.48 -16.36
N MET A 138 -0.23 -1.73 -15.91
CA MET A 138 -1.55 -2.36 -15.84
C MET A 138 -2.33 -1.96 -14.58
N PHE A 139 -1.67 -1.87 -13.43
CA PHE A 139 -2.29 -1.57 -12.14
C PHE A 139 -2.24 -0.08 -11.77
N GLY A 140 -1.31 0.70 -12.32
CA GLY A 140 -1.24 2.15 -12.07
C GLY A 140 -2.50 2.89 -12.51
N PHE A 141 -3.04 2.55 -13.69
CA PHE A 141 -4.32 3.11 -14.16
C PHE A 141 -5.50 2.66 -13.29
N ARG A 142 -5.52 1.39 -12.87
CA ARG A 142 -6.56 0.84 -11.98
C ARG A 142 -6.56 1.52 -10.61
N ILE A 143 -5.37 1.76 -10.04
CA ILE A 143 -5.18 2.49 -8.78
C ILE A 143 -5.64 3.94 -8.97
N LEU A 144 -5.23 4.61 -10.05
CA LEU A 144 -5.63 6.00 -10.34
C LEU A 144 -7.14 6.15 -10.42
N LEU A 145 -7.82 5.30 -11.20
CA LEU A 145 -9.28 5.33 -11.33
C LEU A 145 -9.98 5.05 -10.00
N ASN A 146 -9.48 4.10 -9.21
CA ASN A 146 -10.07 3.79 -7.91
C ASN A 146 -9.94 4.97 -6.93
N THR A 147 -8.75 5.61 -6.88
CA THR A 147 -8.49 6.78 -6.05
C THR A 147 -9.33 7.99 -6.47
N LEU A 148 -9.44 8.27 -7.78
CA LEU A 148 -10.30 9.34 -8.29
C LEU A 148 -11.78 9.09 -7.97
N ASN A 149 -12.24 7.85 -8.12
CA ASN A 149 -13.62 7.47 -7.80
C ASN A 149 -13.93 7.59 -6.30
N LEU A 150 -12.96 7.31 -5.41
CA LEU A 150 -13.09 7.55 -3.98
C LEU A 150 -13.11 9.06 -3.65
N LEU A 151 -12.26 9.85 -4.31
CA LEU A 151 -12.19 11.29 -4.12
C LEU A 151 -13.50 12.00 -4.51
N LEU A 152 -14.11 11.62 -5.64
CA LEU A 152 -15.40 12.16 -6.07
C LEU A 152 -16.51 11.87 -5.04
N ASP A 153 -16.49 10.68 -4.43
CA ASP A 153 -17.46 10.34 -3.38
C ASP A 153 -17.23 11.14 -2.09
N MET A 154 -15.97 11.31 -1.68
CA MET A 154 -15.63 12.17 -0.54
C MET A 154 -16.14 13.59 -0.72
N VAL A 155 -15.94 14.18 -1.91
CA VAL A 155 -16.44 15.52 -2.24
C VAL A 155 -17.96 15.57 -2.18
N LYS A 156 -18.66 14.55 -2.70
CA LYS A 156 -20.13 14.47 -2.63
C LYS A 156 -20.62 14.39 -1.18
N ILE A 157 -20.00 13.54 -0.36
CA ILE A 157 -20.36 13.37 1.06
C ILE A 157 -20.10 14.67 1.83
N LEU A 158 -18.96 15.32 1.59
CA LEU A 158 -18.63 16.59 2.23
C LEU A 158 -19.61 17.71 1.82
N ASN A 159 -19.94 17.80 0.54
CA ASN A 159 -20.93 18.77 0.05
C ASN A 159 -22.32 18.54 0.66
N LEU A 160 -22.72 17.29 0.82
CA LEU A 160 -23.97 16.94 1.51
C LEU A 160 -23.92 17.34 3.00
N ALA A 161 -22.81 17.04 3.69
CA ALA A 161 -22.61 17.41 5.08
C ALA A 161 -22.66 18.93 5.30
N ILE A 162 -22.02 19.71 4.43
CA ILE A 162 -22.06 21.18 4.46
C ILE A 162 -23.50 21.68 4.26
N ARG A 163 -24.25 21.10 3.33
CA ARG A 163 -25.64 21.50 3.07
C ARG A 163 -26.56 21.22 4.26
N ILE A 164 -26.34 20.11 4.97
CA ILE A 164 -27.04 19.77 6.22
C ILE A 164 -26.63 20.75 7.32
N ALA A 165 -25.34 21.04 7.48
CA ALA A 165 -24.83 21.96 8.49
C ALA A 165 -25.33 23.40 8.32
N MET A 166 -25.43 23.89 7.08
CA MET A 166 -26.00 25.21 6.77
C MET A 166 -27.53 25.26 6.87
N GLY A 167 -28.20 24.15 7.22
CA GLY A 167 -29.66 24.08 7.33
C GLY A 167 -30.40 24.22 5.98
N SER A 168 -29.68 24.19 4.86
CA SER A 168 -30.25 24.32 3.52
C SER A 168 -31.08 23.10 3.11
N GLN A 169 -30.80 21.93 3.68
CA GLN A 169 -31.56 20.70 3.48
C GLN A 169 -32.38 20.39 4.74
N ARG A 170 -33.72 20.56 4.65
CA ARG A 170 -34.63 20.30 5.77
C ARG A 170 -34.86 18.79 5.95
N THR A 171 -34.65 18.30 7.16
CA THR A 171 -35.05 16.94 7.57
C THR A 171 -36.57 16.87 7.74
N LEU A 172 -37.16 15.71 7.43
CA LEU A 172 -38.62 15.54 7.33
C LEU A 172 -39.30 15.46 8.71
N TYR A 173 -38.63 14.86 9.70
CA TYR A 173 -39.09 14.82 11.08
C TYR A 173 -38.39 15.90 11.93
N TYR A 174 -39.12 16.99 12.18
CA TYR A 174 -38.70 18.12 13.01
C TYR A 174 -38.74 17.79 14.52
N GLY A 175 -38.18 16.64 14.92
CA GLY A 175 -38.05 16.26 16.33
C GLY A 175 -36.78 16.88 16.92
N GLN A 176 -36.93 17.72 17.95
CA GLN A 176 -35.97 18.69 18.53
C GLN A 176 -34.55 18.21 18.94
N GLY A 177 -34.08 17.01 18.59
CA GLY A 177 -32.74 16.53 18.99
C GLY A 177 -31.92 15.77 17.94
N TYR A 178 -32.51 15.34 16.81
CA TYR A 178 -31.90 14.30 15.96
C TYR A 178 -31.48 14.75 14.56
N ASN A 179 -31.61 16.05 14.23
CA ASN A 179 -31.34 16.57 12.88
C ASN A 179 -29.87 16.48 12.45
N PHE A 180 -28.93 16.35 13.39
CA PHE A 180 -27.50 16.25 13.10
C PHE A 180 -27.03 14.82 12.80
N LEU A 181 -27.84 13.80 13.09
CA LEU A 181 -27.47 12.39 12.93
C LEU A 181 -27.02 12.04 11.50
N PRO A 182 -27.70 12.47 10.42
CA PRO A 182 -27.26 12.18 9.05
C PRO A 182 -25.96 12.89 8.67
N GLY A 183 -25.67 14.02 9.29
CA GLY A 183 -24.39 14.72 9.14
C GLY A 183 -23.25 13.94 9.78
N ILE A 184 -23.46 13.46 11.02
CA ILE A 184 -22.47 12.64 11.75
C ILE A 184 -22.22 11.30 11.04
N SER A 185 -23.28 10.62 10.56
CA SER A 185 -23.13 9.37 9.81
C SER A 185 -22.44 9.59 8.46
N GLY A 186 -22.72 10.70 7.79
CA GLY A 186 -22.00 11.15 6.59
C GLY A 186 -20.50 11.34 6.85
N LEU A 187 -20.13 11.97 7.97
CA LEU A 187 -18.71 12.11 8.37
C LEU A 187 -18.05 10.76 8.63
N MET A 188 -18.76 9.80 9.24
CA MET A 188 -18.23 8.43 9.42
C MET A 188 -17.99 7.73 8.08
N ARG A 189 -18.85 7.93 7.09
CA ARG A 189 -18.63 7.43 5.71
C ARG A 189 -17.44 8.11 5.04
N PHE A 190 -17.29 9.42 5.23
CA PHE A 190 -16.12 10.17 4.76
C PHE A 190 -14.83 9.60 5.35
N LEU A 191 -14.77 9.42 6.67
CA LEU A 191 -13.62 8.83 7.36
C LEU A 191 -13.32 7.40 6.89
N THR A 192 -14.36 6.61 6.61
CA THR A 192 -14.21 5.28 6.02
C THR A 192 -13.53 5.33 4.66
N CYS A 193 -13.98 6.23 3.77
CA CYS A 193 -13.33 6.45 2.48
C CYS A 193 -11.87 6.88 2.66
N VAL A 194 -11.57 7.75 3.63
CA VAL A 194 -10.20 8.21 3.90
C VAL A 194 -9.33 7.05 4.37
N CYS A 195 -9.83 6.21 5.29
CA CYS A 195 -9.12 5.02 5.75
C CYS A 195 -8.78 4.07 4.60
N ILE A 196 -9.73 3.83 3.69
CA ILE A 196 -9.53 2.99 2.49
C ILE A 196 -8.42 3.57 1.61
N LEU A 197 -8.48 4.87 1.33
CA LEU A 197 -7.53 5.56 0.46
C LEU A 197 -6.12 5.60 1.06
N VAL A 198 -5.99 5.98 2.33
CA VAL A 198 -4.69 5.99 3.04
C VAL A 198 -4.09 4.60 3.10
N SER A 199 -4.89 3.57 3.38
CA SER A 199 -4.40 2.19 3.41
C SER A 199 -3.87 1.74 2.05
N LEU A 200 -4.56 2.08 0.96
CA LEU A 200 -4.10 1.79 -0.39
C LEU A 200 -2.78 2.50 -0.71
N VAL A 201 -2.70 3.81 -0.45
CA VAL A 201 -1.49 4.61 -0.69
C VAL A 201 -0.31 4.06 0.12
N TYR A 202 -0.52 3.72 1.39
CA TYR A 202 0.51 3.17 2.26
C TYR A 202 1.10 1.86 1.71
N GLN A 203 0.25 0.94 1.21
CA GLN A 203 0.75 -0.31 0.61
C GLN A 203 1.50 -0.04 -0.71
N CYS A 204 1.01 0.90 -1.53
CA CYS A 204 1.71 1.32 -2.75
C CYS A 204 3.11 1.88 -2.44
N GLU A 205 3.19 2.77 -1.45
CA GLU A 205 4.44 3.40 -1.03
C GLU A 205 5.43 2.36 -0.46
N GLN A 206 4.93 1.42 0.37
CA GLN A 206 5.75 0.34 0.91
C GLN A 206 6.41 -0.50 -0.20
N VAL A 207 5.66 -0.85 -1.25
CA VAL A 207 6.20 -1.61 -2.39
C VAL A 207 7.16 -0.76 -3.22
N TYR A 208 6.87 0.52 -3.39
CA TYR A 208 7.75 1.46 -4.10
C TYR A 208 9.11 1.61 -3.39
N GLN A 209 9.12 1.77 -2.07
CA GLN A 209 10.35 1.86 -1.28
C GLN A 209 11.15 0.55 -1.34
N GLN A 210 10.50 -0.62 -1.20
CA GLN A 210 11.18 -1.91 -1.35
C GLN A 210 11.81 -2.07 -2.73
N LYS A 211 11.14 -1.63 -3.80
CA LYS A 211 11.71 -1.62 -5.15
C LYS A 211 12.99 -0.79 -5.21
N GLN A 212 12.96 0.44 -4.69
CA GLN A 212 14.12 1.32 -4.72
C GLN A 212 15.32 0.71 -4.00
N GLN A 213 15.09 0.05 -2.86
CA GLN A 213 16.12 -0.65 -2.11
C GLN A 213 16.73 -1.80 -2.91
N VAL A 214 15.91 -2.65 -3.53
CA VAL A 214 16.40 -3.76 -4.36
C VAL A 214 17.23 -3.25 -5.54
N VAL A 215 16.80 -2.17 -6.20
CA VAL A 215 17.55 -1.56 -7.30
C VAL A 215 18.90 -1.02 -6.82
N ASN A 216 18.93 -0.27 -5.71
CA ASN A 216 20.16 0.28 -5.17
C ASN A 216 21.18 -0.82 -4.80
N VAL A 217 20.73 -1.95 -4.25
CA VAL A 217 21.60 -3.09 -3.93
C VAL A 217 22.22 -3.69 -5.19
N ILE A 218 21.44 -3.82 -6.26
CA ILE A 218 21.92 -4.36 -7.53
C ILE A 218 22.90 -3.39 -8.19
N ASP A 219 22.60 -2.10 -8.16
CA ASP A 219 23.47 -1.06 -8.72
C ASP A 219 24.82 -1.03 -8.01
N HIS A 220 24.82 -1.05 -6.67
CA HIS A 220 26.04 -1.16 -5.88
C HIS A 220 26.83 -2.44 -6.17
N PHE A 221 26.15 -3.57 -6.39
CA PHE A 221 26.80 -4.83 -6.78
C PHE A 221 27.46 -4.75 -8.16
N LEU A 222 26.81 -4.10 -9.12
CA LEU A 222 27.35 -3.91 -10.47
C LEU A 222 28.54 -2.93 -10.48
N VAL A 223 28.44 -1.83 -9.74
CA VAL A 223 29.51 -0.81 -9.65
C VAL A 223 30.74 -1.37 -8.92
N ASN A 224 30.58 -2.01 -7.76
CA ASN A 224 31.72 -2.56 -7.03
C ASN A 224 32.36 -3.78 -7.69
N LYS A 225 31.67 -4.49 -8.59
CA LYS A 225 32.25 -5.60 -9.36
C LYS A 225 32.89 -5.18 -10.69
N ASN A 226 32.67 -3.94 -11.16
CA ASN A 226 33.37 -3.34 -12.29
C ASN A 226 34.17 -2.10 -11.85
N PRO A 227 35.26 -2.21 -11.08
CA PRO A 227 36.15 -1.06 -10.87
C PRO A 227 37.02 -0.74 -12.09
N GLY A 228 36.98 -1.54 -13.15
CA GLY A 228 37.64 -1.24 -14.42
C GLY A 228 38.31 -2.45 -15.02
N THR A 229 37.79 -2.83 -16.18
CA THR A 229 38.57 -3.36 -17.31
C THR A 229 37.88 -2.94 -18.59
#